data_AF-R7VBX5-F1
#
_entry.id   AF-R7VBX5-F1
#
_cell.length_a   1.000
_cell.length_b   1.000
_cell.length_c   1.000
_cell.angle_alpha   90.00
_cell.angle_beta   90.00
_cell.angle_gamma   90.00
#
_symmetry.space_group_name_H-M   'P 1'
#
loop_
_entity.id
_entity.type
_entity.pdbx_description
1 polymer ?
#
loop_
_entity_poly.entity_id
_entity_poly.type
_entity_poly.pdbx_seq_one_letter_code
_entity_poly.pdbx_strand_id
1 'polypeptide(L)'
;DAIPLIGTEASINLIRELTQSGRATEAEIDIWLTAIATSIHRPSKNMITTLKPMLNGGASRKTYLAISSLINNFCTLKEGCDSDADVQSIIRMFNERLRYNCRLEDDEQHDDMLAALKALGNTGHAESAAPTLFRCANNNDLSMELRVAALQAFRRMACLADSTELLNILENTQVDSELRIHAYLVLMACPQESTLQRVVFMLQTEEVNQVGSFIWTHLTNLQETSNPHKQQIRAILESEELKKTFDMDKRKFSRNIEMSLFSELLNMGGSVESNVIFSEKSYIPRSGMLNLTAELFGQSINFFE
;
A
#
# COMPACT_ATOMS: atom_id res chain seq x y z
N ASP A 1 -21.19 -8.58 -18.71
CA ASP A 1 -21.29 -7.59 -17.63
C ASP A 1 -22.03 -8.09 -16.39
N ALA A 2 -23.17 -8.78 -16.51
CA ALA A 2 -23.96 -9.20 -15.32
C ALA A 2 -23.33 -10.32 -14.46
N ILE A 3 -22.54 -11.22 -15.06
CA ILE A 3 -21.98 -12.42 -14.38
C ILE A 3 -21.27 -12.08 -13.05
N PRO A 4 -20.28 -11.18 -13.00
CA PRO A 4 -19.55 -10.89 -11.76
C PRO A 4 -20.42 -10.18 -10.69
N LEU A 5 -21.51 -9.50 -11.08
CA LEU A 5 -22.42 -8.83 -10.14
C LEU A 5 -23.27 -9.81 -9.32
N ILE A 6 -23.38 -11.08 -9.77
CA ILE A 6 -24.05 -12.13 -9.01
C ILE A 6 -23.25 -12.48 -7.74
N GLY A 7 -21.92 -12.39 -7.82
CA GLY A 7 -21.03 -12.59 -6.66
C GLY A 7 -21.11 -13.98 -6.03
N THR A 8 -21.41 -15.02 -6.82
CA THR A 8 -21.49 -16.42 -6.35
C THR A 8 -20.31 -17.26 -6.83
N GLU A 9 -20.04 -18.37 -6.14
CA GLU A 9 -18.99 -19.32 -6.54
C GLU A 9 -19.17 -19.82 -7.97
N ALA A 10 -20.43 -20.11 -8.35
CA ALA A 10 -20.77 -20.54 -9.72
C ALA A 10 -20.45 -19.46 -10.76
N SER A 11 -20.71 -18.18 -10.45
CA SER A 11 -20.40 -17.07 -11.36
C SER A 11 -18.89 -16.91 -11.58
N ILE A 12 -18.09 -17.07 -10.53
CA ILE A 12 -16.62 -17.01 -10.60
C ILE A 12 -16.07 -18.23 -11.36
N ASN A 13 -16.63 -19.41 -11.12
CA ASN A 13 -16.26 -20.62 -11.85
C ASN A 13 -16.52 -20.49 -13.35
N LEU A 14 -17.67 -19.91 -13.73
CA LEU A 14 -18.01 -19.63 -15.12
C LEU A 14 -17.02 -18.63 -15.75
N ILE A 15 -16.66 -17.55 -15.03
CA ILE A 15 -15.66 -16.57 -15.49
C ILE A 15 -14.32 -17.25 -15.76
N ARG A 16 -13.84 -18.09 -14.83
CA ARG A 16 -12.61 -18.86 -15.00
C ARG A 16 -12.67 -19.74 -16.24
N GLU A 17 -13.74 -20.51 -16.40
CA GLU A 17 -13.91 -21.44 -17.53
C GLU A 17 -13.94 -20.71 -18.87
N LEU A 18 -14.70 -19.61 -18.98
CA LEU A 18 -14.77 -18.82 -20.21
C LEU A 18 -13.41 -18.19 -20.56
N THR A 19 -12.66 -17.75 -19.55
CA THR A 19 -11.31 -17.21 -19.72
C THR A 19 -10.33 -18.29 -20.20
N GLN A 20 -10.24 -19.41 -19.49
CA GLN A 20 -9.28 -20.48 -19.78
C GLN A 20 -9.59 -21.24 -21.08
N SER A 21 -10.86 -21.30 -21.49
CA SER A 21 -11.26 -21.91 -22.75
C SER A 21 -11.10 -20.97 -23.97
N GLY A 22 -10.65 -19.73 -23.77
CA GLY A 22 -10.51 -18.74 -24.84
C GLY A 22 -11.85 -18.31 -25.45
N ARG A 23 -12.95 -18.47 -24.71
CA ARG A 23 -14.32 -18.14 -25.16
C ARG A 23 -14.75 -16.72 -24.78
N ALA A 24 -13.95 -16.03 -23.99
CA ALA A 24 -14.14 -14.63 -23.62
C ALA A 24 -13.09 -13.75 -24.30
N THR A 25 -13.48 -12.53 -24.66
CA THR A 25 -12.58 -11.49 -25.15
C THR A 25 -11.77 -10.89 -24.00
N GLU A 26 -10.63 -10.26 -24.31
CA GLU A 26 -9.81 -9.55 -23.31
C GLU A 26 -10.62 -8.46 -22.58
N ALA A 27 -11.46 -7.72 -23.30
CA ALA A 27 -12.33 -6.69 -22.72
C ALA A 27 -13.34 -7.27 -21.73
N GLU A 28 -13.93 -8.44 -22.03
CA GLU A 28 -14.85 -9.12 -21.11
C GLU A 28 -14.12 -9.60 -19.85
N ILE A 29 -12.93 -10.19 -20.02
CA ILE A 29 -12.10 -10.66 -18.91
C ILE A 29 -11.75 -9.48 -17.98
N ASP A 30 -11.34 -8.34 -18.55
CA ASP A 30 -10.98 -7.15 -17.80
C ASP A 30 -12.16 -6.58 -16.99
N ILE A 31 -13.35 -6.52 -17.59
CA ILE A 31 -14.59 -6.11 -16.90
C ILE A 31 -14.89 -7.08 -15.76
N TRP A 32 -14.82 -8.38 -16.00
CA TRP A 32 -15.14 -9.39 -15.00
C TRP A 32 -14.17 -9.38 -13.83
N LEU A 33 -12.86 -9.31 -14.07
CA LEU A 33 -11.84 -9.25 -13.03
C LEU A 33 -11.92 -7.95 -12.23
N THR A 34 -12.22 -6.83 -12.90
CA THR A 34 -12.44 -5.55 -12.20
C THR A 34 -13.66 -5.63 -11.28
N ALA A 35 -14.79 -6.17 -11.76
CA ALA A 35 -15.99 -6.33 -10.96
C ALA A 35 -15.80 -7.33 -9.79
N ILE A 36 -15.04 -8.41 -9.99
CA ILE A 36 -14.65 -9.32 -8.89
C ILE A 36 -13.89 -8.55 -7.81
N ALA A 37 -12.92 -7.72 -8.21
CA ALA A 37 -12.09 -6.95 -7.27
C ALA A 37 -12.90 -5.91 -6.47
N THR A 38 -13.92 -5.30 -7.08
CA THR A 38 -14.64 -4.15 -6.50
C THR A 38 -15.98 -4.48 -5.86
N SER A 39 -16.64 -5.57 -6.26
CA SER A 39 -18.03 -5.84 -5.87
C SER A 39 -18.20 -6.99 -4.87
N ILE A 40 -17.18 -7.85 -4.71
CA ILE A 40 -17.26 -9.01 -3.82
C ILE A 40 -16.62 -8.68 -2.46
N HIS A 41 -17.44 -8.18 -1.54
CA HIS A 41 -16.99 -7.78 -0.18
C HIS A 41 -16.98 -8.93 0.84
N ARG A 42 -17.66 -10.05 0.56
CA ARG A 42 -17.72 -11.23 1.46
C ARG A 42 -17.41 -12.52 0.71
N PRO A 43 -16.19 -12.67 0.17
CA PRO A 43 -15.83 -13.85 -0.60
C PRO A 43 -15.78 -15.12 0.27
N SER A 44 -16.13 -16.27 -0.33
CA SER A 44 -15.84 -17.57 0.26
C SER A 44 -14.42 -18.00 -0.10
N LYS A 45 -13.86 -18.94 0.66
CA LYS A 45 -12.57 -19.55 0.33
C LYS A 45 -12.58 -20.20 -1.05
N ASN A 46 -13.69 -20.82 -1.44
CA ASN A 46 -13.81 -21.50 -2.73
C ASN A 46 -13.74 -20.52 -3.91
N MET A 47 -14.22 -19.28 -3.74
CA MET A 47 -14.07 -18.23 -4.75
C MET A 47 -12.60 -17.92 -5.04
N ILE A 48 -11.77 -17.86 -3.99
CA ILE A 48 -10.33 -17.60 -4.09
C ILE A 48 -9.63 -18.77 -4.78
N THR A 49 -9.87 -20.00 -4.31
CA THR A 49 -9.21 -21.19 -4.86
C THR A 49 -9.65 -21.50 -6.28
N THR A 50 -10.89 -21.13 -6.65
CA THR A 50 -11.39 -21.23 -8.03
C THR A 50 -10.54 -20.42 -8.99
N LEU A 51 -10.14 -19.19 -8.63
CA LEU A 51 -9.36 -18.31 -9.50
C LEU A 51 -7.86 -18.62 -9.49
N LYS A 52 -7.35 -19.31 -8.47
CA LYS A 52 -5.92 -19.67 -8.34
C LYS A 52 -5.27 -20.21 -9.63
N PRO A 53 -5.89 -21.12 -10.41
CA PRO A 53 -5.29 -21.62 -11.65
C PRO A 53 -5.03 -20.55 -12.72
N MET A 54 -5.71 -19.39 -12.65
CA MET A 54 -5.50 -18.27 -13.57
C MET A 54 -4.18 -17.52 -13.32
N LEU A 55 -3.46 -17.84 -12.23
CA LEU A 55 -2.11 -17.34 -11.98
C LEU A 55 -1.01 -18.14 -12.69
N ASN A 56 -1.36 -19.27 -13.31
CA ASN A 56 -0.42 -20.12 -14.04
C ASN A 56 -0.31 -19.66 -15.50
N GLY A 57 0.89 -19.64 -16.07
CA GLY A 57 1.09 -19.48 -17.51
C GLY A 57 0.96 -18.07 -18.09
N GLY A 58 1.29 -17.02 -17.32
CA GLY A 58 1.24 -15.62 -17.76
C GLY A 58 -0.09 -14.97 -17.40
N ALA A 59 -0.18 -14.42 -16.20
CA ALA A 59 -1.42 -13.88 -15.66
C ALA A 59 -1.48 -12.37 -15.85
N SER A 60 -2.63 -11.84 -16.27
CA SER A 60 -2.76 -10.39 -16.43
C SER A 60 -2.68 -9.68 -15.08
N ARG A 61 -2.25 -8.41 -15.08
CA ARG A 61 -2.27 -7.56 -13.88
C ARG A 61 -3.64 -7.56 -13.19
N LYS A 62 -4.73 -7.60 -13.96
CA LYS A 62 -6.10 -7.65 -13.43
C LYS A 62 -6.38 -8.93 -12.65
N THR A 63 -5.81 -10.07 -13.06
CA THR A 63 -5.93 -11.34 -12.34
C THR A 63 -5.27 -11.26 -10.97
N TYR A 64 -4.05 -10.72 -10.89
CA TYR A 64 -3.34 -10.48 -9.62
C TYR A 64 -4.15 -9.58 -8.68
N LEU A 65 -4.67 -8.46 -9.19
CA LEU A 65 -5.44 -7.50 -8.39
C LEU A 65 -6.79 -8.07 -7.93
N ALA A 66 -7.51 -8.80 -8.80
CA ALA A 66 -8.77 -9.44 -8.43
C ALA A 66 -8.58 -10.46 -7.31
N ILE A 67 -7.61 -11.36 -7.45
CA ILE A 67 -7.35 -12.42 -6.46
C ILE A 67 -6.87 -11.82 -5.14
N SER A 68 -5.96 -10.84 -5.18
CA SER A 68 -5.49 -10.18 -3.96
C SER A 68 -6.59 -9.40 -3.23
N SER A 69 -7.52 -8.75 -3.95
CA SER A 69 -8.70 -8.11 -3.33
C SER A 69 -9.63 -9.11 -2.66
N LEU A 70 -9.85 -10.29 -3.26
CA LEU A 70 -10.64 -11.34 -2.62
C LEU A 70 -9.95 -11.86 -1.35
N ILE A 71 -8.62 -12.03 -1.38
CA ILE A 71 -7.85 -12.44 -0.19
C ILE A 71 -8.00 -11.40 0.92
N ASN A 72 -7.80 -10.12 0.62
CA ASN A 72 -7.95 -9.05 1.60
C ASN A 72 -9.35 -9.04 2.25
N ASN A 73 -10.40 -9.08 1.44
CA ASN A 73 -11.78 -9.09 1.93
C ASN A 73 -12.10 -10.36 2.74
N PHE A 74 -11.56 -11.51 2.34
CA PHE A 74 -11.72 -12.76 3.09
C PHE A 74 -11.01 -12.71 4.44
N CYS A 75 -9.75 -12.26 4.45
CA CYS A 75 -8.93 -12.23 5.67
C CYS A 75 -9.38 -11.17 6.67
N THR A 76 -9.96 -10.06 6.21
CA THR A 76 -10.58 -9.06 7.10
C THR A 76 -11.77 -9.64 7.87
N LEU A 77 -12.44 -10.66 7.33
CA LEU A 77 -13.63 -11.28 7.94
C LEU A 77 -13.33 -12.57 8.71
N LYS A 78 -12.17 -13.20 8.47
CA LYS A 78 -11.83 -14.52 9.01
C LYS A 78 -10.63 -14.45 9.94
N GLU A 79 -10.84 -14.77 11.21
CA GLU A 79 -9.76 -14.96 12.17
C GLU A 79 -8.80 -16.09 11.73
N GLY A 80 -7.50 -15.88 11.95
CA GLY A 80 -6.47 -16.86 11.61
C GLY A 80 -6.24 -17.05 10.10
N CYS A 81 -6.61 -16.06 9.26
CA CYS A 81 -6.40 -16.13 7.81
C CYS A 81 -4.93 -16.37 7.43
N ASP A 82 -3.99 -15.82 8.22
CA ASP A 82 -2.55 -15.96 7.99
C ASP A 82 -2.09 -17.43 8.03
N SER A 83 -2.86 -18.31 8.70
CA SER A 83 -2.60 -19.74 8.77
C SER A 83 -3.36 -20.57 7.71
N ASP A 84 -4.18 -19.94 6.88
CA ASP A 84 -4.95 -20.63 5.84
C ASP A 84 -4.05 -21.06 4.67
N ALA A 85 -3.93 -22.38 4.48
CA ALA A 85 -3.00 -22.96 3.50
C ALA A 85 -3.30 -22.54 2.05
N ASP A 86 -4.56 -22.29 1.71
CA ASP A 86 -4.95 -21.88 0.36
C ASP A 86 -4.52 -20.44 0.08
N VAL A 87 -4.71 -19.55 1.07
CA VAL A 87 -4.28 -18.15 1.03
C VAL A 87 -2.75 -18.06 0.97
N GLN A 88 -2.06 -18.75 1.89
CA GLN A 88 -0.60 -18.77 1.92
C GLN A 88 0.00 -19.37 0.64
N SER A 89 -0.67 -20.34 0.02
CA SER A 89 -0.23 -20.85 -1.27
C SER A 89 -0.28 -19.80 -2.38
N ILE A 90 -1.26 -18.89 -2.39
CA ILE A 90 -1.37 -17.85 -3.41
C ILE A 90 -0.37 -16.72 -3.13
N ILE A 91 -0.21 -16.31 -1.86
CA ILE A 91 0.82 -15.33 -1.47
C ILE A 91 2.20 -15.82 -1.88
N ARG A 92 2.49 -17.11 -1.69
CA ARG A 92 3.73 -17.72 -2.17
C ARG A 92 3.87 -17.63 -3.69
N MET A 93 2.80 -17.88 -4.46
CA MET A 93 2.83 -17.71 -5.92
C MET A 93 3.13 -16.26 -6.32
N PHE A 94 2.61 -15.26 -5.61
CA PHE A 94 2.97 -13.86 -5.84
C PHE A 94 4.45 -13.58 -5.52
N ASN A 95 4.94 -14.08 -4.37
CA ASN A 95 6.32 -13.89 -3.95
C ASN A 95 7.32 -14.60 -4.89
N GLU A 96 6.97 -15.77 -5.43
CA GLU A 96 7.79 -16.52 -6.39
C GLU A 96 8.04 -15.72 -7.69
N ARG A 97 7.12 -14.84 -8.08
CA ARG A 97 7.30 -13.94 -9.24
C ARG A 97 8.39 -12.90 -9.03
N LEU A 98 8.68 -12.54 -7.78
CA LEU A 98 9.74 -11.59 -7.43
C LEU A 98 11.15 -12.22 -7.51
N ARG A 99 11.26 -13.56 -7.53
CA ARG A 99 12.54 -14.28 -7.44
C ARG A 99 13.36 -13.81 -6.22
N TYR A 100 14.67 -14.06 -6.19
CA TYR A 100 15.50 -13.73 -5.02
C TYR A 100 15.67 -12.21 -4.80
N ASN A 101 15.96 -11.43 -5.85
CA ASN A 101 16.28 -9.98 -5.76
C ASN A 101 15.49 -9.11 -6.77
N CYS A 102 14.29 -9.55 -7.18
CA CYS A 102 13.53 -8.83 -8.21
C CYS A 102 14.31 -8.61 -9.52
N ARG A 103 15.26 -9.49 -9.87
CA ARG A 103 16.07 -9.31 -11.09
C ARG A 103 15.21 -9.47 -12.35
N LEU A 104 15.24 -8.47 -13.23
CA LEU A 104 14.60 -8.49 -14.54
C LEU A 104 15.55 -9.04 -15.61
N GLU A 105 15.02 -9.84 -16.54
CA GLU A 105 15.72 -10.26 -17.76
C GLU A 105 15.13 -9.61 -19.02
N ASP A 106 13.86 -9.18 -18.98
CA ASP A 106 13.10 -8.54 -20.07
C ASP A 106 11.96 -7.64 -19.54
N ASP A 107 11.25 -6.96 -20.44
CA ASP A 107 10.14 -6.04 -20.13
C ASP A 107 8.85 -6.77 -19.71
N GLU A 108 8.60 -7.99 -20.20
CA GLU A 108 7.39 -8.76 -19.83
C GLU A 108 7.45 -9.14 -18.34
N GLN A 109 8.64 -9.49 -17.84
CA GLN A 109 8.90 -9.72 -16.43
C GLN A 109 8.70 -8.48 -15.56
N HIS A 110 8.82 -7.27 -16.12
CA HIS A 110 8.61 -6.03 -15.40
C HIS A 110 7.16 -5.88 -14.95
N ASP A 111 6.21 -6.02 -15.89
CA ASP A 111 4.79 -5.87 -15.62
C ASP A 111 4.27 -6.96 -14.68
N ASP A 112 4.74 -8.20 -14.86
CA ASP A 112 4.44 -9.33 -14.00
C ASP A 112 4.92 -9.08 -12.55
N MET A 113 6.14 -8.57 -12.38
CA MET A 113 6.71 -8.25 -11.08
C MET A 113 5.96 -7.10 -10.42
N LEU A 114 5.66 -6.04 -11.17
CA LEU A 114 4.87 -4.92 -10.68
C LEU A 114 3.47 -5.36 -10.24
N ALA A 115 2.83 -6.25 -11.00
CA ALA A 115 1.54 -6.83 -10.63
C ALA A 115 1.64 -7.67 -9.36
N ALA A 116 2.70 -8.47 -9.20
CA ALA A 116 2.94 -9.26 -8.00
C ALA A 116 3.19 -8.40 -6.75
N LEU A 117 4.02 -7.34 -6.85
CA LEU A 117 4.25 -6.39 -5.75
C LEU A 117 2.94 -5.72 -5.31
N LYS A 118 2.14 -5.24 -6.27
CA LYS A 118 0.82 -4.66 -6.00
C LYS A 118 -0.13 -5.68 -5.39
N ALA A 119 -0.10 -6.93 -5.84
CA ALA A 119 -0.93 -8.00 -5.27
C ALA A 119 -0.56 -8.30 -3.82
N LEU A 120 0.73 -8.44 -3.52
CA LEU A 120 1.22 -8.65 -2.15
C LEU A 120 0.74 -7.54 -1.23
N GLY A 121 0.91 -6.27 -1.63
CA GLY A 121 0.41 -5.15 -0.83
C GLY A 121 -1.10 -5.09 -0.72
N ASN A 122 -1.82 -5.44 -1.78
CA ASN A 122 -3.28 -5.45 -1.76
C ASN A 122 -3.83 -6.57 -0.87
N THR A 123 -3.12 -7.69 -0.70
CA THR A 123 -3.56 -8.77 0.20
C THR A 123 -3.62 -8.34 1.65
N GLY A 124 -2.74 -7.43 2.11
CA GLY A 124 -2.63 -7.02 3.51
C GLY A 124 -2.10 -8.09 4.48
N HIS A 125 -1.75 -9.29 3.99
CA HIS A 125 -1.42 -10.46 4.83
C HIS A 125 -0.15 -11.18 4.31
N ALA A 126 0.81 -10.41 3.81
CA ALA A 126 1.99 -10.92 3.10
C ALA A 126 3.31 -10.66 3.84
N GLU A 127 3.32 -10.72 5.17
CA GLU A 127 4.48 -10.51 6.04
C GLU A 127 5.63 -11.46 5.69
N SER A 128 5.30 -12.68 5.24
CA SER A 128 6.28 -13.67 4.77
C SER A 128 7.09 -13.21 3.55
N ALA A 129 6.61 -12.21 2.80
CA ALA A 129 7.31 -11.61 1.67
C ALA A 129 8.25 -10.45 2.07
N ALA A 130 8.19 -9.97 3.32
CA ALA A 130 8.96 -8.81 3.79
C ALA A 130 10.46 -8.87 3.44
N PRO A 131 11.19 -10.00 3.64
CA PRO A 131 12.59 -10.07 3.27
C PRO A 131 12.84 -9.86 1.77
N THR A 132 11.95 -10.36 0.90
CA THR A 132 12.05 -10.17 -0.55
C THR A 132 11.75 -8.73 -0.92
N LEU A 133 10.70 -8.13 -0.35
CA LEU A 133 10.33 -6.74 -0.58
C LEU A 133 11.49 -5.78 -0.26
N PHE A 134 12.17 -5.98 0.87
CA PHE A 134 13.36 -5.18 1.21
C PHE A 134 14.51 -5.36 0.22
N ARG A 135 14.77 -6.59 -0.25
CA ARG A 135 15.79 -6.81 -1.30
C ARG A 135 15.42 -6.11 -2.60
N CYS A 136 14.14 -6.08 -2.97
CA CYS A 136 13.67 -5.37 -4.15
C CYS A 136 13.80 -3.86 -3.99
N ALA A 137 13.42 -3.28 -2.84
CA ALA A 137 13.55 -1.85 -2.58
C ALA A 137 15.02 -1.36 -2.64
N ASN A 138 15.95 -2.18 -2.14
CA ASN A 138 17.38 -1.88 -2.10
C ASN A 138 18.15 -2.22 -3.39
N ASN A 139 17.53 -2.91 -4.36
CA ASN A 139 18.21 -3.27 -5.59
C ASN A 139 18.29 -2.07 -6.54
N ASN A 140 19.50 -1.51 -6.69
CA ASN A 140 19.76 -0.36 -7.56
C ASN A 140 19.68 -0.68 -9.06
N ASP A 141 19.68 -1.96 -9.44
CA ASP A 141 19.50 -2.38 -10.84
C ASP A 141 18.03 -2.28 -11.29
N LEU A 142 17.10 -2.08 -10.36
CA LEU A 142 15.67 -1.97 -10.67
C LEU A 142 15.22 -0.55 -10.98
N SER A 143 14.15 -0.48 -11.77
CA SER A 143 13.43 0.78 -11.98
C SER A 143 12.96 1.35 -10.64
N MET A 144 12.86 2.69 -10.58
CA MET A 144 12.31 3.35 -9.40
C MET A 144 10.89 2.87 -9.09
N GLU A 145 10.08 2.61 -10.11
CA GLU A 145 8.71 2.12 -9.95
C GLU A 145 8.63 0.79 -9.18
N LEU A 146 9.48 -0.19 -9.51
CA LEU A 146 9.48 -1.48 -8.82
C LEU A 146 9.99 -1.35 -7.38
N ARG A 147 11.00 -0.52 -7.16
CA ARG A 147 11.56 -0.28 -5.81
C ARG A 147 10.55 0.40 -4.90
N VAL A 148 9.83 1.39 -5.44
CA VAL A 148 8.73 2.06 -4.74
C VAL A 148 7.56 1.11 -4.49
N ALA A 149 7.15 0.32 -5.50
CA ALA A 149 6.09 -0.67 -5.34
C ALA A 149 6.43 -1.72 -4.26
N ALA A 150 7.70 -2.06 -4.08
CA ALA A 150 8.15 -2.95 -3.02
C ALA A 150 7.97 -2.34 -1.61
N LEU A 151 8.23 -1.04 -1.43
CA LEU A 151 7.93 -0.35 -0.17
C LEU A 151 6.43 -0.15 0.04
N GLN A 152 5.69 0.20 -1.02
CA GLN A 152 4.24 0.35 -0.96
C GLN A 152 3.51 -0.96 -0.62
N ALA A 153 4.12 -2.12 -0.90
CA ALA A 153 3.55 -3.41 -0.54
C ALA A 153 3.35 -3.60 0.98
N PHE A 154 4.09 -2.87 1.83
CA PHE A 154 3.92 -2.94 3.28
C PHE A 154 2.69 -2.20 3.80
N ARG A 155 2.05 -1.34 2.99
CA ARG A 155 1.04 -0.36 3.44
C ARG A 155 -0.14 -0.95 4.22
N ARG A 156 -0.56 -2.17 3.88
CA ARG A 156 -1.72 -2.84 4.50
C ARG A 156 -1.33 -4.05 5.36
N MET A 157 -0.03 -4.35 5.47
CA MET A 157 0.44 -5.46 6.28
C MET A 157 0.33 -5.13 7.76
N ALA A 158 0.36 -6.16 8.61
CA ALA A 158 0.53 -5.94 10.03
C ALA A 158 1.83 -5.17 10.32
N CYS A 159 1.83 -4.45 11.44
CA CYS A 159 2.99 -3.67 11.87
C CYS A 159 4.23 -4.56 11.98
N LEU A 160 5.33 -4.13 11.36
CA LEU A 160 6.59 -4.86 11.42
C LEU A 160 7.14 -4.86 12.85
N ALA A 161 7.59 -6.03 13.31
CA ALA A 161 8.25 -6.15 14.61
C ALA A 161 9.64 -5.48 14.61
N ASP A 162 10.32 -5.47 13.47
CA ASP A 162 11.63 -4.85 13.28
C ASP A 162 11.56 -3.76 12.20
N SER A 163 11.82 -2.52 12.62
CA SER A 163 11.82 -1.33 11.76
C SER A 163 13.22 -0.93 11.27
N THR A 164 14.27 -1.70 11.60
CA THR A 164 15.68 -1.38 11.33
C THR A 164 15.93 -1.10 9.85
N GLU A 165 15.41 -1.94 8.96
CA GLU A 165 15.65 -1.78 7.51
C GLU A 165 14.98 -0.51 6.95
N LEU A 166 13.78 -0.18 7.43
CA LEU A 166 13.09 1.05 7.05
C LEU A 166 13.81 2.31 7.56
N LEU A 167 14.32 2.26 8.80
CA LEU A 167 15.13 3.33 9.37
C LEU A 167 16.45 3.50 8.60
N ASN A 168 17.11 2.40 8.22
CA ASN A 168 18.32 2.44 7.39
C ASN A 168 18.06 3.12 6.03
N ILE A 169 16.94 2.81 5.38
CA ILE A 169 16.54 3.45 4.12
C ILE A 169 16.25 4.94 4.36
N LEU A 170 15.48 5.26 5.40
CA LEU A 170 15.07 6.63 5.71
C LEU A 170 16.26 7.54 6.07
N GLU A 171 17.20 7.07 6.90
CA GLU A 171 18.31 7.88 7.42
C GLU A 171 19.48 8.03 6.44
N ASN A 172 19.56 7.16 5.42
CA ASN A 172 20.64 7.22 4.45
C ASN A 172 20.38 8.28 3.37
N THR A 173 21.07 9.41 3.46
CA THR A 173 20.95 10.53 2.51
C THR A 173 21.42 10.21 1.08
N GLN A 174 22.09 9.08 0.87
CA GLN A 174 22.46 8.61 -0.47
C GLN A 174 21.32 7.88 -1.19
N VAL A 175 20.25 7.52 -0.47
CA VAL A 175 19.06 6.91 -1.05
C VAL A 175 18.18 8.01 -1.69
N ASP A 176 17.60 7.72 -2.86
CA ASP A 176 16.69 8.66 -3.54
C ASP A 176 15.54 9.07 -2.60
N SER A 177 15.21 10.37 -2.60
CA SER A 177 14.20 10.97 -1.72
C SER A 177 12.85 10.25 -1.77
N GLU A 178 12.46 9.71 -2.93
CA GLU A 178 11.19 8.99 -3.08
C GLU A 178 11.14 7.71 -2.25
N LEU A 179 12.24 6.94 -2.22
CA LEU A 179 12.34 5.73 -1.41
C LEU A 179 12.42 6.06 0.08
N ARG A 180 13.16 7.11 0.45
CA ARG A 180 13.22 7.59 1.85
C ARG A 180 11.83 7.98 2.36
N ILE A 181 11.06 8.73 1.55
CA ILE A 181 9.69 9.13 1.89
C ILE A 181 8.75 7.90 1.99
N HIS A 182 8.87 6.93 1.08
CA HIS A 182 8.07 5.72 1.18
C HIS A 182 8.42 4.85 2.40
N ALA A 183 9.71 4.74 2.76
CA ALA A 183 10.11 4.05 3.99
C ALA A 183 9.55 4.76 5.24
N TYR A 184 9.58 6.10 5.25
CA TYR A 184 8.92 6.90 6.27
C TYR A 184 7.41 6.62 6.36
N LEU A 185 6.70 6.57 5.24
CA LEU A 185 5.27 6.27 5.24
C LEU A 185 4.95 4.88 5.81
N VAL A 186 5.80 3.87 5.54
CA VAL A 186 5.65 2.53 6.14
C VAL A 186 5.88 2.59 7.66
N LEU A 187 6.90 3.30 8.13
CA LEU A 187 7.15 3.51 9.57
C LEU A 187 5.95 4.19 10.26
N MET A 188 5.35 5.17 9.59
CA MET A 188 4.25 5.96 10.13
C MET A 188 2.88 5.29 10.00
N ALA A 189 2.77 4.14 9.33
CA ALA A 189 1.55 3.34 9.34
C ALA A 189 1.28 2.73 10.73
N CYS A 190 2.34 2.38 11.45
CA CYS A 190 2.31 1.84 12.81
C CYS A 190 3.42 2.45 13.69
N PRO A 191 3.35 3.75 13.99
CA PRO A 191 4.45 4.42 14.67
C PRO A 191 4.51 3.99 16.14
N GLN A 192 5.69 3.53 16.56
CA GLN A 192 6.03 3.39 17.98
C GLN A 192 6.63 4.71 18.48
N GLU A 193 6.53 5.00 19.77
CA GLU A 193 7.09 6.22 20.38
C GLU A 193 8.58 6.40 20.06
N SER A 194 9.37 5.33 20.15
CA SER A 194 10.79 5.31 19.79
C SER A 194 11.05 5.65 18.32
N THR A 195 10.15 5.23 17.42
CA THR A 195 10.23 5.53 16.00
C THR A 195 9.91 7.00 15.75
N LEU A 196 8.87 7.54 16.41
CA LEU A 196 8.51 8.96 16.31
C LEU A 196 9.65 9.87 16.79
N GLN A 197 10.22 9.58 17.96
CA GLN A 197 11.35 10.34 18.51
C GLN A 197 12.56 10.30 17.56
N ARG A 198 12.86 9.14 16.97
CA ARG A 198 13.96 9.00 16.01
C ARG A 198 13.73 9.79 14.73
N VAL A 199 12.50 9.79 14.21
CA VAL A 199 12.10 10.63 13.06
C VAL A 199 12.25 12.11 13.39
N VAL A 200 11.76 12.56 14.55
CA VAL A 200 11.86 13.96 14.98
C VAL A 200 13.32 14.38 15.11
N PHE A 201 14.17 13.54 15.72
CA PHE A 201 15.60 13.79 15.85
C PHE A 201 16.29 13.87 14.48
N MET A 202 16.03 12.90 13.59
CA MET A 202 16.58 12.88 12.23
C MET A 202 16.23 14.17 11.47
N LEU A 203 14.98 14.64 11.59
CA LEU A 203 14.51 15.85 10.94
C LEU A 203 15.32 17.10 11.35
N GLN A 204 15.89 17.14 12.54
CA GLN A 204 16.72 18.28 12.99
C GLN A 204 18.03 18.41 12.22
N THR A 205 18.51 17.31 11.63
CA THR A 205 19.77 17.22 10.88
C THR A 205 19.56 16.88 9.41
N GLU A 206 18.32 16.84 8.93
CA GLU A 206 18.02 16.52 7.53
C GLU A 206 18.52 17.63 6.59
N GLU A 207 19.23 17.22 5.54
CA GLU A 207 19.80 18.13 4.54
C GLU A 207 19.02 18.08 3.22
N VAL A 208 18.29 17.00 2.96
CA VAL A 208 17.52 16.80 1.74
C VAL A 208 16.14 17.44 1.90
N ASN A 209 15.96 18.61 1.27
CA ASN A 209 14.73 19.40 1.35
C ASN A 209 13.46 18.61 0.99
N GLN A 210 13.52 17.68 0.04
CA GLN A 210 12.36 16.87 -0.33
C GLN A 210 11.89 15.98 0.82
N VAL A 211 12.83 15.33 1.52
CA VAL A 211 12.51 14.45 2.65
C VAL A 211 12.09 15.28 3.85
N GLY A 212 12.85 16.33 4.18
CA GLY A 212 12.55 17.23 5.29
C GLY A 212 11.18 17.91 5.17
N SER A 213 10.83 18.43 3.98
CA SER A 213 9.52 19.05 3.74
C SER A 213 8.36 18.07 3.86
N PHE A 214 8.54 16.84 3.37
CA PHE A 214 7.50 15.81 3.50
C PHE A 214 7.26 15.44 4.95
N ILE A 215 8.32 15.09 5.69
CA ILE A 215 8.21 14.67 7.09
C ILE A 215 7.69 15.81 7.96
N TRP A 216 8.21 17.02 7.79
CA TRP A 216 7.77 18.18 8.56
C TRP A 216 6.28 18.45 8.37
N THR A 217 5.80 18.50 7.11
CA THR A 217 4.37 18.72 6.85
C THR A 217 3.50 17.60 7.40
N HIS A 218 3.92 16.34 7.30
CA HIS A 218 3.17 15.22 7.86
C HIS A 218 3.08 15.27 9.39
N LEU A 219 4.20 15.55 10.08
CA LEU A 219 4.21 15.66 11.54
C LEU A 219 3.39 16.86 12.02
N THR A 220 3.47 18.02 11.34
CA THR A 220 2.63 19.18 11.67
C THR A 220 1.14 18.87 11.49
N ASN A 221 0.76 18.20 10.40
CA ASN A 221 -0.62 17.77 10.20
C ASN A 221 -1.08 16.78 11.29
N LEU A 222 -0.21 15.89 11.76
CA LEU A 222 -0.49 14.97 12.87
C LEU A 222 -0.63 15.69 14.22
N GLN A 223 0.06 16.82 14.45
CA GLN A 223 -0.14 17.66 15.63
C GLN A 223 -1.51 18.35 15.63
N GLU A 224 -2.07 18.62 14.45
CA GLU A 224 -3.32 19.37 14.27
C GLU A 224 -4.55 18.48 14.02
N THR A 225 -4.36 17.18 13.74
CA THR A 225 -5.43 16.27 13.31
C THR A 225 -6.57 16.15 14.35
N SER A 226 -7.79 16.12 13.83
CA SER A 226 -9.01 15.79 14.57
C SER A 226 -9.44 14.33 14.37
N ASN A 227 -8.68 13.53 13.63
CA ASN A 227 -9.01 12.12 13.42
C ASN A 227 -8.87 11.34 14.74
N PRO A 228 -9.93 10.65 15.22
CA PRO A 228 -9.89 9.92 16.50
C PRO A 228 -8.84 8.81 16.52
N HIS A 229 -8.53 8.19 15.36
CA HIS A 229 -7.54 7.11 15.26
C HIS A 229 -6.09 7.61 15.30
N LYS A 230 -5.85 8.92 15.18
CA LYS A 230 -4.51 9.53 15.20
C LYS A 230 -4.21 10.29 16.50
N GLN A 231 -5.15 10.33 17.46
CA GLN A 231 -5.00 11.11 18.70
C GLN A 231 -3.84 10.64 19.60
N GLN A 232 -3.52 9.35 19.59
CA GLN A 232 -2.36 8.83 20.33
C GLN A 232 -1.03 9.38 19.77
N ILE A 233 -0.90 9.44 18.44
CA ILE A 233 0.28 9.99 17.77
C ILE A 233 0.37 11.48 18.03
N ARG A 234 -0.76 12.19 17.94
CA ARG A 234 -0.85 13.61 18.28
C ARG A 234 -0.34 13.87 19.68
N ALA A 235 -0.80 13.13 20.68
CA ALA A 235 -0.37 13.29 22.08
C ALA A 235 1.14 13.11 22.28
N ILE A 236 1.77 12.20 21.53
CA ILE A 236 3.23 12.02 21.55
C ILE A 236 3.94 13.23 20.92
N LEU A 237 3.38 13.77 19.83
CA LEU A 237 3.97 14.91 19.11
C LEU A 237 3.68 16.27 19.75
N GLU A 238 2.71 16.39 20.66
CA GLU A 238 2.34 17.67 21.31
C GLU A 238 3.49 18.32 22.09
N SER A 239 4.43 17.52 22.60
CA SER A 239 5.63 18.02 23.30
C SER A 239 6.80 18.35 22.38
N GLU A 240 6.72 18.04 21.09
CA GLU A 240 7.82 18.15 20.15
C GLU A 240 7.80 19.50 19.41
N GLU A 241 8.91 20.25 19.50
CA GLU A 241 9.07 21.50 18.75
C GLU A 241 9.64 21.23 17.35
N LEU A 242 8.77 21.28 16.33
CA LEU A 242 9.17 21.11 14.93
C LEU A 242 9.72 22.42 14.37
N LYS A 243 11.01 22.46 14.04
CA LYS A 243 11.63 23.63 13.40
C LYS A 243 10.95 23.94 12.06
N LYS A 244 10.51 25.20 11.87
CA LYS A 244 9.88 25.69 10.63
C LYS A 244 10.80 25.77 9.41
N THR A 245 12.02 25.22 9.49
CA THR A 245 13.01 25.24 8.40
C THR A 245 12.49 24.56 7.12
N PHE A 246 11.45 23.74 7.23
CA PHE A 246 10.87 22.97 6.13
C PHE A 246 9.48 23.44 5.66
N ASP A 247 9.04 24.63 6.09
CA ASP A 247 7.87 25.32 5.53
C ASP A 247 8.20 25.91 4.15
N MET A 248 8.28 25.04 3.15
CA MET A 248 8.75 25.37 1.80
C MET A 248 7.61 25.48 0.77
N ASP A 249 7.90 26.04 -0.41
CA ASP A 249 6.93 26.30 -1.48
C ASP A 249 6.09 25.06 -1.83
N LYS A 250 4.76 25.27 -1.86
CA LYS A 250 3.78 24.22 -2.08
C LYS A 250 3.81 23.51 -3.43
N ARG A 251 4.56 24.06 -4.38
CA ARG A 251 4.59 23.61 -5.78
C ARG A 251 5.90 22.92 -6.17
N LYS A 252 6.86 22.83 -5.25
CA LYS A 252 8.23 22.35 -5.55
C LYS A 252 8.72 21.23 -4.64
N PHE A 253 8.27 21.22 -3.39
CA PHE A 253 8.74 20.29 -2.38
C PHE A 253 7.67 19.27 -2.02
N SER A 254 8.08 18.05 -1.75
CA SER A 254 7.22 16.97 -1.28
C SER A 254 6.48 17.37 -0.02
N ARG A 255 5.22 16.94 0.11
CA ARG A 255 4.41 17.20 1.29
C ARG A 255 3.30 16.20 1.51
N ASN A 256 2.91 16.12 2.78
CA ASN A 256 1.63 15.58 3.20
C ASN A 256 0.64 16.74 3.43
N ILE A 257 -0.62 16.51 3.09
CA ILE A 257 -1.75 17.41 3.35
C ILE A 257 -2.79 16.57 4.07
N GLU A 258 -3.23 17.01 5.24
CA GLU A 258 -4.33 16.37 5.97
C GLU A 258 -5.38 17.43 6.29
N MET A 259 -6.64 17.06 6.15
CA MET A 259 -7.77 17.80 6.67
C MET A 259 -8.71 16.81 7.35
N SER A 260 -9.07 17.06 8.61
CA SER A 260 -9.95 16.20 9.37
C SER A 260 -10.97 17.01 10.16
N LEU A 261 -12.19 16.47 10.27
CA LEU A 261 -13.27 17.01 11.08
C LEU A 261 -13.95 15.85 11.80
N PHE A 262 -14.17 15.98 13.10
CA PHE A 262 -14.86 14.96 13.89
C PHE A 262 -15.84 15.60 14.88
N SER A 263 -17.04 15.03 14.97
CA SER A 263 -18.08 15.43 15.91
C SER A 263 -18.25 14.34 16.95
N GLU A 264 -17.82 14.62 18.19
CA GLU A 264 -18.00 13.70 19.33
C GLU A 264 -19.49 13.43 19.61
N LEU A 265 -20.35 14.45 19.45
CA LEU A 265 -21.79 14.32 19.68
C LEU A 265 -22.45 13.33 18.71
N LEU A 266 -22.06 13.36 17.44
CA LEU A 266 -22.59 12.46 16.41
C LEU A 266 -21.81 11.15 16.32
N ASN A 267 -20.62 11.09 16.94
CA ASN A 267 -19.63 10.05 16.75
C ASN A 267 -19.35 9.79 15.26
N MET A 268 -19.17 10.89 14.51
CA MET A 268 -19.00 10.90 13.06
C MET A 268 -17.96 11.92 12.65
N GLY A 269 -17.17 11.60 11.64
CA GLY A 269 -16.18 12.50 11.06
C GLY A 269 -15.80 12.12 9.64
N GLY A 270 -14.93 12.94 9.07
CA GLY A 270 -14.26 12.63 7.83
C GLY A 270 -12.84 13.19 7.83
N SER A 271 -11.96 12.47 7.14
CA SER A 271 -10.59 12.88 6.90
C SER A 271 -10.21 12.70 5.43
N VAL A 272 -9.44 13.68 4.95
CA VAL A 272 -8.82 13.70 3.63
C VAL A 272 -7.32 13.79 3.86
N GLU A 273 -6.58 12.84 3.30
CA GLU A 273 -5.13 12.84 3.36
C GLU A 273 -4.53 12.73 1.96
N SER A 274 -3.53 13.54 1.65
CA SER A 274 -2.84 13.49 0.37
C SER A 274 -1.33 13.57 0.53
N ASN A 275 -0.63 12.70 -0.19
CA ASN A 275 0.81 12.68 -0.27
C ASN A 275 1.23 13.08 -1.68
N VAL A 276 2.06 14.11 -1.80
CA VAL A 276 2.62 14.55 -3.07
C VAL A 276 4.14 14.46 -2.96
N ILE A 277 4.76 13.63 -3.80
CA ILE A 277 6.20 13.36 -3.76
C ILE A 277 6.84 13.99 -4.99
N PHE A 278 7.73 14.94 -4.75
CA PHE A 278 8.57 15.58 -5.75
C PHE A 278 9.98 14.98 -5.75
N SER A 279 10.71 15.26 -6.82
CA SER A 279 12.13 14.97 -6.94
C SER A 279 12.90 16.26 -7.08
N GLU A 280 14.14 16.29 -6.61
CA GLU A 280 15.07 17.41 -6.86
C GLU A 280 15.34 17.63 -8.36
N LYS A 281 15.05 16.63 -9.19
CA LYS A 281 15.30 16.63 -10.64
C LYS A 281 14.14 17.16 -11.48
N SER A 282 12.97 17.44 -10.90
CA SER A 282 11.76 17.79 -11.67
C SER A 282 10.79 18.69 -10.90
N TYR A 283 10.13 19.59 -11.62
CA TYR A 283 8.99 20.39 -11.10
C TYR A 283 7.65 19.67 -11.21
N ILE A 284 7.63 18.48 -11.82
CA ILE A 284 6.46 17.61 -11.89
C ILE A 284 6.60 16.57 -10.77
N PRO A 285 5.56 16.37 -9.92
CA PRO A 285 5.57 15.31 -8.92
C PRO A 285 5.83 13.94 -9.54
N ARG A 286 6.60 13.11 -8.84
CA ARG A 286 6.78 11.70 -9.23
C ARG A 286 5.54 10.87 -8.92
N SER A 287 4.90 11.15 -7.79
CA SER A 287 3.69 10.45 -7.38
C SER A 287 2.77 11.35 -6.56
N GLY A 288 1.48 11.02 -6.61
CA GLY A 288 0.42 11.62 -5.82
C GLY A 288 -0.50 10.52 -5.30
N MET A 289 -0.87 10.60 -4.03
CA MET A 289 -1.84 9.69 -3.39
C MET A 289 -2.93 10.53 -2.72
N LEU A 290 -4.14 10.00 -2.71
CA LEU A 290 -5.30 10.62 -2.08
C LEU A 290 -6.07 9.55 -1.32
N ASN A 291 -6.21 9.74 -0.02
CA ASN A 291 -6.98 8.88 0.87
C ASN A 291 -8.20 9.65 1.37
N LEU A 292 -9.38 9.06 1.19
CA LEU A 292 -10.65 9.59 1.69
C LEU A 292 -11.24 8.60 2.70
N THR A 293 -11.39 9.03 3.94
CA THR A 293 -11.88 8.20 5.03
C THR A 293 -13.05 8.88 5.74
N ALA A 294 -14.09 8.13 6.08
CA ALA A 294 -15.06 8.57 7.07
C ALA A 294 -14.99 7.73 8.33
N GLU A 295 -15.15 8.40 9.46
CA GLU A 295 -15.34 7.77 10.75
C GLU A 295 -16.84 7.77 11.04
N LEU A 296 -17.46 6.59 11.12
CA LEU A 296 -18.89 6.43 11.36
C LEU A 296 -19.11 5.47 12.52
N PHE A 297 -19.70 5.97 13.61
CA PHE A 297 -20.09 5.15 14.76
C PHE A 297 -18.93 4.32 15.35
N GLY A 298 -17.72 4.89 15.38
CA GLY A 298 -16.51 4.23 15.89
C GLY A 298 -15.82 3.27 14.91
N GLN A 299 -16.28 3.21 13.65
CA GLN A 299 -15.63 2.47 12.56
C GLN A 299 -15.02 3.43 11.54
N SER A 300 -13.86 3.07 11.00
CA SER A 300 -13.21 3.81 9.91
C SER A 300 -13.48 3.12 8.58
N ILE A 301 -13.98 3.88 7.60
CA ILE A 301 -14.27 3.39 6.25
C ILE A 301 -13.46 4.22 5.26
N ASN A 302 -12.50 3.57 4.61
CA ASN A 302 -11.80 4.14 3.46
C ASN A 302 -12.65 3.98 2.20
N PHE A 303 -12.98 5.10 1.55
CA PHE A 303 -13.76 5.11 0.30
C PHE A 303 -12.87 5.13 -0.94
N PHE A 304 -11.67 5.67 -0.82
CA PHE A 304 -10.77 5.90 -1.93
C PHE A 304 -9.32 5.96 -1.44
N GLU A 305 -8.43 5.31 -2.20
CA GLU A 305 -6.98 5.31 -2.02
C GLU A 305 -6.26 5.04 -3.34
#